data_AF-A0A0F2R9P4-F1
#
_entry.id   AF-A0A0F2R9P4-F1
#
_cell.length_a   1.000
_cell.length_b   1.000
_cell.length_c   1.000
_cell.angle_alpha   90.00
_cell.angle_beta   90.00
_cell.angle_gamma   90.00
#
_symmetry.space_group_name_H-M   'P 1'
#
loop_
_entity.id
_entity.type
_entity.pdbx_description
1 polymer ?
#
loop_
_entity_poly.entity_id
_entity_poly.type
_entity_poly.pdbx_seq_one_letter_code
_entity_poly.pdbx_strand_id
1 'polypeptide(L)'
;MAYASGVQLSGLAGIVGAAVGGYIGYTQAADVSNLTPIAGALILGGVGLVAGSAGAFLLKSAMQFVIYLIMFGVLVYVFQGPITSMTGINPVEATLEFLGDMGLPVKTATEKLVTGSN
;
A
#
# COMPACT_ATOMS: atom_id res chain seq x y z
N MET A 1 5.47 7.52 -18.20
CA MET A 1 6.77 7.68 -17.50
C MET A 1 6.71 7.35 -15.99
N ALA A 2 5.84 6.44 -15.51
CA ALA A 2 5.74 6.09 -14.07
C ALA A 2 6.65 4.91 -13.63
N TYR A 3 7.21 4.16 -14.58
CA TYR A 3 8.03 2.98 -14.30
C TYR A 3 9.51 3.28 -14.06
N ALA A 4 10.08 4.30 -14.73
CA ALA A 4 11.49 4.69 -14.55
C ALA A 4 11.80 5.25 -13.15
N SER A 5 10.82 5.93 -12.53
CA SER A 5 10.92 6.46 -11.16
C SER A 5 11.02 5.35 -10.10
N GLY A 6 10.43 4.17 -10.35
CA GLY A 6 10.40 3.08 -9.36
C GLY A 6 11.76 2.42 -9.13
N VAL A 7 12.56 2.30 -10.18
CA VAL A 7 13.93 1.74 -10.09
C VAL A 7 14.83 2.70 -9.31
N GLN A 8 14.68 4.00 -9.53
CA GLN A 8 15.41 5.02 -8.79
C GLN A 8 15.01 5.06 -7.31
N LEU A 9 13.73 4.92 -6.99
CA LEU A 9 13.25 4.94 -5.61
C LEU A 9 13.64 3.69 -4.83
N SER A 10 13.54 2.49 -5.44
CA SER A 10 13.97 1.23 -4.80
C SER A 10 15.49 1.18 -4.63
N GLY A 11 16.25 1.69 -5.62
CA GLY A 11 17.70 1.85 -5.50
C GLY A 11 18.10 2.82 -4.39
N LEU A 12 17.43 3.97 -4.30
CA LEU A 12 17.67 4.95 -3.23
C LEU A 12 17.34 4.38 -1.85
N ALA A 13 16.20 3.68 -1.72
CA ALA A 13 15.83 3.03 -0.48
C ALA A 13 16.79 1.90 -0.08
N GLY A 14 17.33 1.17 -1.07
CA GLY A 14 18.41 0.20 -0.85
C GLY A 14 19.68 0.86 -0.33
N ILE A 15 20.11 1.99 -0.92
CA ILE A 15 21.30 2.73 -0.45
C ILE A 15 21.09 3.24 0.98
N VAL A 16 19.92 3.81 1.28
CA VAL A 16 19.59 4.27 2.63
C VAL A 16 19.58 3.11 3.62
N GLY A 17 18.96 1.98 3.26
CA GLY A 17 18.97 0.78 4.07
C GLY A 17 20.38 0.25 4.30
N ALA A 18 21.23 0.26 3.26
CA ALA A 18 22.63 -0.16 3.36
C ALA A 18 23.46 0.75 4.28
N ALA A 19 23.24 2.06 4.21
CA ALA A 19 23.92 3.03 5.06
C ALA A 19 23.52 2.87 6.53
N VAL A 20 22.22 2.74 6.81
CA VAL A 20 21.69 2.55 8.17
C VAL A 20 22.14 1.19 8.72
N GLY A 21 21.98 0.12 7.95
CA GLY A 21 22.43 -1.22 8.33
C GLY A 21 23.94 -1.28 8.55
N GLY A 22 24.74 -0.66 7.68
CA GLY A 22 26.18 -0.62 7.81
C GLY A 22 26.66 0.14 9.04
N TYR A 23 26.01 1.27 9.37
CA TYR A 23 26.31 2.03 10.59
C TYR A 23 25.98 1.24 11.86
N ILE A 24 24.81 0.60 11.90
CA ILE A 24 24.39 -0.26 13.02
C ILE A 24 25.33 -1.45 13.15
N GLY A 25 25.69 -2.10 12.04
CA GLY A 25 26.60 -3.23 12.03
C GLY A 25 28.03 -2.88 12.45
N TYR A 26 28.52 -1.70 12.06
CA TYR A 26 29.85 -1.22 12.46
C TYR A 26 29.93 -0.99 13.97
N THR A 27 28.93 -0.33 14.53
CA THR A 27 28.88 0.00 15.96
C THR A 27 28.67 -1.25 16.81
N GLN A 28 27.73 -2.13 16.43
CA GLN A 28 27.50 -3.38 17.16
C GLN A 28 28.67 -4.35 17.08
N ALA A 29 29.35 -4.47 15.93
CA ALA A 29 30.52 -5.34 15.83
C ALA A 29 31.77 -4.76 16.51
N ALA A 30 31.81 -3.46 16.81
CA ALA A 30 32.86 -2.88 17.65
C ALA A 30 32.72 -3.26 19.13
N ASP A 31 31.50 -3.55 19.59
CA ASP A 31 31.21 -3.90 20.98
C ASP A 31 31.25 -5.42 21.25
N VAL A 32 31.34 -6.26 20.21
CA VAL A 32 31.36 -7.73 20.34
C VAL A 32 32.70 -8.31 19.88
N SER A 33 33.43 -8.98 20.77
CA SER A 33 34.81 -9.43 20.55
C SER A 33 35.03 -10.50 19.45
N ASN A 34 33.96 -11.02 18.83
CA ASN A 34 34.02 -12.13 17.88
C ASN A 34 33.93 -11.73 16.40
N LEU A 35 33.79 -10.43 16.09
CA LEU A 35 33.64 -9.94 14.72
C LEU A 35 34.42 -8.64 14.51
N THR A 36 34.98 -8.45 13.32
CA THR A 36 35.60 -7.15 12.98
C THR A 36 34.51 -6.12 12.66
N PRO A 37 34.66 -4.85 13.07
CA PRO A 37 33.69 -3.79 12.80
C PRO A 37 33.34 -3.65 11.31
N ILE A 38 34.33 -3.87 10.44
CA ILE A 38 34.15 -3.82 8.98
C ILE A 38 33.28 -4.99 8.50
N ALA A 39 33.47 -6.19 9.04
CA ALA A 39 32.63 -7.34 8.69
C ALA A 39 31.18 -7.13 9.16
N GLY A 40 30.97 -6.60 10.36
CA GLY A 40 29.63 -6.24 10.84
C GLY A 40 28.93 -5.20 9.95
N ALA A 41 29.66 -4.16 9.53
CA ALA A 41 29.16 -3.14 8.63
C ALA A 41 28.76 -3.70 7.25
N LEU A 42 29.56 -4.60 6.69
CA LEU A 42 29.26 -5.19 5.38
C LEU A 42 28.07 -6.16 5.44
N ILE A 43 27.95 -6.95 6.52
CA ILE A 43 26.87 -7.91 6.69
C ILE A 43 25.53 -7.18 6.91
N LEU A 44 25.43 -6.32 7.93
CA LEU A 44 24.19 -5.58 8.15
C LEU A 44 23.93 -4.53 7.07
N GLY A 45 24.96 -3.96 6.43
CA GLY A 45 24.80 -3.09 5.28
C GLY A 45 24.22 -3.83 4.07
N GLY A 46 24.68 -5.06 3.79
CA GLY A 46 24.09 -5.91 2.77
C GLY A 46 22.63 -6.28 3.06
N VAL A 47 22.32 -6.64 4.31
CA VAL A 47 20.93 -6.92 4.75
C VAL A 47 20.06 -5.67 4.61
N GLY A 48 20.58 -4.52 5.05
CA GLY A 48 19.90 -3.23 4.94
C GLY A 48 19.63 -2.84 3.48
N LEU A 49 20.54 -3.14 2.55
CA LEU A 49 20.35 -2.92 1.13
C LEU A 49 19.15 -3.69 0.57
N VAL A 50 19.06 -4.98 0.90
CA VAL A 50 17.99 -5.86 0.46
C VAL A 50 16.66 -5.47 1.13
N ALA A 51 16.66 -5.25 2.44
CA ALA A 51 15.47 -4.87 3.18
C ALA A 51 14.92 -3.49 2.74
N GLY A 52 15.80 -2.50 2.52
CA GLY A 52 15.42 -1.16 2.07
C GLY A 52 14.83 -1.17 0.66
N SER A 53 15.46 -1.89 -0.27
CA SER A 53 14.96 -2.01 -1.65
C SER A 53 13.64 -2.77 -1.74
N ALA A 54 13.49 -3.86 -0.96
CA ALA A 54 12.26 -4.64 -0.88
C ALA A 54 11.12 -3.84 -0.20
N GLY A 55 11.40 -3.12 0.88
CA GLY A 55 10.42 -2.28 1.57
C GLY A 55 9.85 -1.19 0.67
N ALA A 56 10.70 -0.52 -0.12
CA ALA A 56 10.25 0.46 -1.10
C ALA A 56 9.43 -0.17 -2.23
N PHE A 57 9.77 -1.38 -2.67
CA PHE A 57 8.99 -2.11 -3.66
C PHE A 57 7.58 -2.47 -3.13
N LEU A 58 7.48 -2.94 -1.89
CA LEU A 58 6.19 -3.25 -1.26
C LEU A 58 5.32 -2.00 -1.12
N LEU A 59 5.89 -0.90 -0.63
CA LEU A 59 5.16 0.35 -0.49
C LEU A 59 4.69 0.88 -1.84
N LYS A 60 5.56 0.85 -2.86
CA LYS A 60 5.19 1.24 -4.23
C LYS A 60 4.05 0.36 -4.77
N SER A 61 4.13 -0.94 -4.58
CA SER A 61 3.12 -1.88 -5.05
C SER A 61 1.78 -1.66 -4.35
N ALA A 62 1.79 -1.39 -3.05
CA ALA A 62 0.60 -1.03 -2.29
C ALA A 62 -0.04 0.27 -2.80
N MET A 63 0.76 1.31 -3.03
CA MET A 63 0.26 2.58 -3.59
C MET A 63 -0.35 2.40 -4.98
N GLN A 64 0.29 1.61 -5.84
CA GLN A 64 -0.24 1.31 -7.17
C GLN A 64 -1.54 0.50 -7.09
N PHE A 65 -1.64 -0.45 -6.16
CA PHE A 65 -2.86 -1.19 -5.91
C PHE A 65 -4.02 -0.28 -5.48
N VAL A 66 -3.77 0.65 -4.55
CA VAL A 66 -4.78 1.64 -4.10
C VAL A 66 -5.25 2.52 -5.26
N ILE A 67 -4.34 2.99 -6.11
CA ILE A 67 -4.71 3.80 -7.29
C ILE A 67 -5.63 3.00 -8.22
N TYR A 68 -5.33 1.72 -8.48
CA TYR A 68 -6.18 0.88 -9.30
C TYR A 68 -7.56 0.63 -8.68
N LEU A 69 -7.64 0.47 -7.35
CA LEU A 69 -8.94 0.38 -6.67
C LEU A 69 -9.77 1.66 -6.84
N ILE A 70 -9.15 2.84 -6.73
CA ILE A 70 -9.83 4.11 -6.94
C ILE A 70 -10.29 4.22 -8.40
N MET A 71 -9.42 3.93 -9.36
CA MET A 71 -9.78 3.97 -10.78
C MET A 71 -10.93 2.99 -11.09
N PHE A 72 -10.88 1.79 -10.53
CA PHE A 72 -11.96 0.81 -10.64
C PHE A 72 -13.28 1.37 -10.08
N GLY A 73 -13.26 1.92 -8.87
CA GLY A 73 -14.43 2.55 -8.25
C GLY A 73 -15.01 3.70 -9.09
N VAL A 74 -14.15 4.55 -9.66
CA VAL A 74 -14.58 5.64 -10.56
C VAL A 74 -15.27 5.10 -11.80
N LEU A 75 -14.71 4.08 -12.45
CA LEU A 75 -15.33 3.46 -13.63
C LEU A 75 -16.70 2.86 -13.27
N VAL A 76 -16.77 2.11 -12.17
CA VAL A 76 -18.04 1.51 -11.70
C VAL A 76 -19.08 2.59 -11.42
N TYR A 77 -18.70 3.71 -10.81
CA TYR A 77 -19.62 4.81 -10.53
C TYR A 77 -20.10 5.54 -11.79
N VAL A 78 -19.18 5.87 -12.71
CA VAL A 78 -19.51 6.57 -13.96
C VAL A 78 -20.38 5.70 -14.86
N PHE A 79 -20.07 4.41 -14.96
CA PHE A 79 -20.79 3.45 -15.80
C PHE A 79 -21.90 2.70 -15.05
N GLN A 80 -22.34 3.18 -13.89
CA GLN A 80 -23.36 2.50 -13.08
C GLN A 80 -24.66 2.24 -13.85
N GLY A 81 -25.09 3.17 -14.72
CA GLY A 81 -26.31 3.02 -15.53
C GLY A 81 -26.23 1.86 -16.52
N PRO A 82 -25.22 1.85 -17.43
CA PRO A 82 -24.96 0.72 -18.31
C PRO A 82 -24.81 -0.61 -17.56
N ILE A 83 -24.06 -0.63 -16.45
CA ILE A 83 -23.88 -1.84 -15.65
C ILE A 83 -25.23 -2.35 -15.13
N THR A 84 -26.04 -1.47 -14.53
CA THR A 84 -27.38 -1.81 -14.04
C THR A 84 -28.28 -2.31 -15.16
N SER A 85 -28.20 -1.72 -16.36
CA SER A 85 -29.00 -2.16 -17.51
C SER A 85 -28.63 -3.56 -18.02
N MET A 86 -27.40 -4.00 -17.78
CA MET A 86 -26.91 -5.32 -18.20
C MET A 86 -27.06 -6.39 -17.12
N THR A 87 -26.86 -6.03 -15.86
CA THR A 87 -26.84 -6.97 -14.73
C THR A 87 -28.12 -6.96 -13.91
N GLY A 88 -28.96 -5.92 -14.05
CA GLY A 88 -30.10 -5.65 -13.18
C GLY A 88 -29.73 -5.15 -11.78
N ILE A 89 -28.43 -4.99 -11.49
CA ILE A 89 -27.93 -4.66 -10.15
C ILE A 89 -27.19 -3.31 -10.21
N ASN A 90 -27.55 -2.38 -9.31
CA ASN A 90 -26.79 -1.15 -9.14
C ASN A 90 -25.48 -1.47 -8.38
N PRO A 91 -24.31 -1.29 -9.01
CA PRO A 91 -23.05 -1.69 -8.40
C PRO A 91 -22.64 -0.81 -7.22
N VAL A 92 -23.12 0.44 -7.16
CA VAL A 92 -22.88 1.35 -6.03
C VAL A 92 -23.67 0.90 -4.82
N GLU A 93 -24.95 0.59 -5.01
CA GLU A 93 -25.83 0.10 -3.95
C GLU A 93 -25.35 -1.25 -3.39
N ALA A 94 -25.01 -2.19 -4.26
CA ALA A 94 -24.44 -3.48 -3.86
C ALA A 94 -23.13 -3.33 -3.05
N THR A 95 -22.30 -2.33 -3.40
CA THR A 95 -21.09 -2.04 -2.62
C THR A 95 -21.45 -1.47 -1.24
N LEU A 96 -22.45 -0.59 -1.14
CA LEU A 96 -22.90 -0.04 0.14
C LEU A 96 -23.51 -1.12 1.03
N GLU A 97 -24.32 -2.02 0.48
CA GLU A 97 -24.86 -3.17 1.22
C GLU A 97 -23.73 -4.06 1.74
N PHE A 98 -22.75 -4.42 0.91
CA PHE A 98 -21.59 -5.21 1.32
C PHE A 98 -20.80 -4.53 2.46
N LEU A 99 -20.57 -3.22 2.36
CA LEU A 99 -19.88 -2.46 3.42
C LEU A 99 -20.72 -2.40 4.71
N GLY A 100 -22.04 -2.27 4.59
CA GLY A 100 -22.99 -2.32 5.70
C GLY A 100 -23.00 -3.69 6.39
N ASP A 101 -22.97 -4.78 5.62
CA ASP A 101 -22.91 -6.16 6.12
C ASP A 101 -21.59 -6.43 6.87
N MET A 102 -20.49 -5.76 6.49
CA MET A 102 -19.24 -5.78 7.25
C MET A 102 -19.28 -4.92 8.53
N GLY A 103 -20.41 -4.29 8.85
CA GLY A 103 -20.60 -3.46 10.05
C GLY A 103 -20.03 -2.05 9.94
N LEU A 104 -19.69 -1.59 8.72
CA LEU A 104 -19.22 -0.22 8.53
C LEU A 104 -20.43 0.74 8.49
N PRO A 105 -20.34 1.92 9.15
CA PRO A 105 -21.41 2.90 9.14
C PRO A 105 -21.53 3.54 7.74
N VAL A 106 -22.38 2.97 6.90
CA VAL A 106 -22.75 3.49 5.59
C VAL A 106 -24.10 4.19 5.69
N LYS A 107 -24.21 5.37 5.08
CA LYS A 107 -25.52 6.04 4.94
C LYS A 107 -26.29 5.33 3.84
N THR A 108 -27.06 4.31 4.21
CA THR A 108 -28.05 3.72 3.32
C THR A 108 -29.11 4.78 3.02
N ALA A 109 -29.43 5.00 1.74
CA ALA A 109 -30.44 5.99 1.33
C ALA A 109 -31.83 5.73 1.98
N THR A 110 -32.02 4.55 2.57
CA THR A 110 -33.20 4.11 3.32
C THR A 110 -33.54 5.00 4.52
N GLU A 111 -32.58 5.71 5.13
CA GLU A 111 -32.87 6.59 6.28
C GLU A 111 -33.78 7.78 5.92
N LYS A 112 -33.79 8.23 4.65
CA LYS A 112 -34.64 9.35 4.20
C LYS A 112 -36.11 8.99 3.94
N LEU A 113 -36.48 7.72 3.90
CA LEU A 113 -37.88 7.31 3.69
C LEU A 113 -38.63 6.99 4.99
N VAL A 114 -37.93 6.83 6.11
CA VAL A 114 -38.54 6.51 7.42
C VAL A 114 -38.72 7.75 8.32
N THR A 115 -38.03 8.86 8.04
CA THR A 115 -38.04 10.07 8.88
C THR A 115 -38.71 11.29 8.22
N GLY A 116 -39.68 11.08 7.33
CA GLY A 116 -40.37 12.17 6.62
C GLY A 116 -41.85 11.98 6.32
N SER A 117 -42.53 11.02 6.95
CA SER A 117 -44.00 11.00 7.02
C SER A 117 -44.43 11.63 8.34
N ASN A 118 -44.50 12.96 8.36
CA ASN A 118 -45.46 13.78 9.12
C ASN A 118 -45.39 15.22 8.61
#